data_AF-A0A524LER4-F1
#
_entry.id   AF-A0A524LER4-F1
#
_cell.length_a   1.000
_cell.length_b   1.000
_cell.length_c   1.000
_cell.angle_alpha   90.00
_cell.angle_beta   90.00
_cell.angle_gamma   90.00
#
_symmetry.space_group_name_H-M   'P 1'
#
loop_
_entity.id
_entity.type
_entity.pdbx_description
1 polymer ?
#
loop_
_entity_poly.entity_id
_entity_poly.type
_entity_poly.pdbx_seq_one_letter_code
_entity_poly.pdbx_strand_id
1 'polypeptide(L)'
;MRVKLVGYSIYMVLSIMISLTIAAIPAIFFFAFIVQNFTVFVNTIWPFNLIHEFVLTNPITSYWIPPFAIQYWWLLILFVPLGLICYGIFLGVLLGMFKLSRKGIPFLKDGYYTSDSEAWLLYEYFEIYYVLFPYFAGFFTVFLDTKPRHQAFGCKIGKNTVVGNGRLFNPERTIIGDNCFFGYDAIMSGHVYESGKLYLKTVKLGNNVTVGANAVILPGCDIGDNVIVGANTVVPKNTVIPPNTIWVHGKAIPRKPKGEAEILHQPIGGPVASFDEEDEADTPENGERL
;
A
#
# COMPACT_ATOMS: atom_id res chain seq x y z
N MET A 1 -11.54 -7.10 -33.14
CA MET A 1 -11.42 -6.30 -31.90
C MET A 1 -12.44 -6.67 -30.81
N ARG A 2 -13.75 -6.84 -31.09
CA ARG A 2 -14.74 -6.97 -29.99
C ARG A 2 -14.75 -8.29 -29.20
N VAL A 3 -14.45 -9.44 -29.80
CA VAL A 3 -14.61 -10.75 -29.11
C VAL A 3 -13.54 -11.01 -28.04
N LYS A 4 -12.27 -10.71 -28.33
CA LYS A 4 -11.17 -10.88 -27.35
C LYS A 4 -11.36 -9.98 -26.13
N LEU A 5 -11.77 -8.74 -26.36
CA LEU A 5 -12.07 -7.78 -25.30
C LEU A 5 -13.17 -8.26 -24.36
N VAL A 6 -14.28 -8.76 -24.93
CA VAL A 6 -15.36 -9.37 -24.16
C VAL A 6 -14.84 -10.57 -23.36
N GLY A 7 -13.99 -11.41 -23.95
CA GLY A 7 -13.34 -12.51 -23.26
C GLY A 7 -12.53 -12.06 -22.03
N TYR A 8 -11.72 -11.00 -22.16
CA TYR A 8 -10.96 -10.45 -21.04
C TYR A 8 -11.84 -9.78 -19.99
N SER A 9 -12.93 -9.10 -20.37
CA SER A 9 -13.90 -8.56 -19.40
C SER A 9 -14.55 -9.66 -18.59
N ILE A 10 -15.03 -10.72 -19.26
CA ILE A 10 -15.63 -11.90 -18.61
C ILE A 10 -14.60 -12.56 -17.68
N TYR A 11 -13.37 -12.73 -18.16
CA TYR A 11 -12.28 -13.27 -17.35
C TYR A 11 -12.07 -12.45 -16.08
N MET A 12 -11.98 -11.12 -16.18
CA MET A 12 -11.72 -10.24 -15.04
C MET A 12 -12.86 -10.25 -14.01
N VAL A 13 -14.12 -10.23 -14.45
CA VAL A 13 -15.25 -10.32 -13.53
C VAL A 13 -15.28 -11.68 -12.83
N LEU A 14 -15.18 -12.78 -13.60
CA LEU A 14 -15.19 -14.12 -13.04
C LEU A 14 -14.00 -14.37 -12.12
N SER A 15 -12.80 -13.89 -12.46
CA SER A 15 -11.62 -14.07 -11.64
C SER A 15 -11.75 -13.34 -10.30
N ILE A 16 -12.33 -12.13 -10.26
CA ILE A 16 -12.59 -11.40 -9.02
C ILE A 16 -13.63 -12.16 -8.17
N MET A 17 -14.74 -12.60 -8.76
CA MET A 17 -15.78 -13.35 -8.04
C MET A 17 -15.23 -14.67 -7.46
N ILE A 18 -14.46 -15.42 -8.26
CA ILE A 18 -13.83 -16.67 -7.83
C ILE A 18 -12.81 -16.39 -6.74
N SER A 19 -11.99 -15.34 -6.87
CA SER A 19 -11.00 -14.96 -5.88
C SER A 19 -11.63 -14.65 -4.52
N LEU A 20 -12.73 -13.89 -4.50
CA LEU A 20 -13.47 -13.58 -3.28
C LEU A 20 -14.07 -14.84 -2.64
N THR A 21 -14.67 -15.71 -3.46
CA THR A 21 -15.26 -16.96 -3.00
C THR A 21 -14.21 -17.87 -2.38
N ILE A 22 -13.08 -18.09 -3.07
CA ILE A 22 -11.99 -18.95 -2.59
C ILE A 22 -11.33 -18.35 -1.35
N ALA A 23 -11.13 -17.02 -1.31
CA ALA A 23 -10.52 -16.36 -0.16
C ALA A 23 -11.35 -16.50 1.13
N ALA A 24 -12.68 -16.56 1.01
CA ALA A 24 -13.57 -16.72 2.17
C ALA A 24 -13.49 -18.13 2.78
N ILE A 25 -13.22 -19.17 1.98
CA ILE A 25 -13.26 -20.56 2.41
C ILE A 25 -12.36 -20.81 3.64
N PRO A 26 -11.04 -20.53 3.63
CA PRO A 26 -10.19 -20.80 4.79
C PRO A 26 -10.61 -20.05 6.06
N ALA A 27 -11.10 -18.82 5.92
CA ALA A 27 -11.58 -18.02 7.05
C ALA A 27 -12.84 -18.63 7.68
N ILE A 28 -13.79 -19.09 6.85
CA ILE A 28 -15.01 -19.78 7.31
C ILE A 28 -14.67 -21.09 8.00
N PHE A 29 -13.78 -21.90 7.40
CA PHE A 29 -13.34 -23.16 8.00
C PHE A 29 -12.60 -22.94 9.32
N PHE A 30 -11.73 -21.93 9.40
CA PHE A 30 -11.05 -21.56 10.63
C PHE A 30 -12.04 -21.14 11.72
N PHE A 31 -13.01 -20.27 11.39
CA PHE A 31 -14.05 -19.86 12.32
C PHE A 31 -14.86 -21.06 12.82
N ALA A 32 -15.33 -21.92 11.92
CA ALA A 32 -16.08 -23.12 12.25
C ALA A 32 -15.27 -24.08 13.14
N PHE A 33 -13.99 -24.26 12.84
CA PHE A 33 -13.07 -25.06 13.66
C PHE A 33 -12.93 -24.51 15.08
N ILE A 34 -12.73 -23.20 15.24
CA ILE A 34 -12.66 -22.57 16.57
C ILE A 34 -13.98 -22.75 17.31
N VAL A 35 -15.12 -22.47 16.68
CA VAL A 35 -16.44 -22.63 17.32
C VAL A 35 -16.69 -24.07 17.80
N GLN A 36 -16.32 -25.05 16.98
CA GLN A 36 -16.49 -26.47 17.27
C GLN A 36 -15.63 -26.94 18.46
N ASN A 37 -14.37 -26.48 18.55
CA ASN A 37 -13.41 -27.02 19.51
C ASN A 37 -13.27 -26.16 20.78
N PHE A 38 -13.39 -24.84 20.64
CA PHE A 38 -13.07 -23.91 21.71
C PHE A 38 -14.11 -23.92 22.83
N THR A 39 -15.38 -24.19 22.51
CA THR A 39 -16.45 -24.34 23.52
C THR A 39 -16.13 -25.46 24.49
N VAL A 40 -15.72 -26.63 23.98
CA VAL A 40 -15.33 -27.78 24.82
C VAL A 40 -14.10 -27.46 25.65
N PHE A 41 -13.10 -26.83 25.03
CA PHE A 41 -11.87 -26.42 25.69
C PHE A 41 -12.13 -25.46 26.87
N VAL A 42 -12.85 -24.36 26.63
CA VAL A 42 -13.14 -23.35 27.66
C VAL A 42 -13.93 -23.96 28.82
N ASN A 43 -14.91 -24.81 28.52
CA ASN A 43 -15.73 -25.47 29.53
C ASN A 43 -14.97 -26.55 30.32
N THR A 44 -13.72 -26.86 29.97
CA THR A 44 -12.83 -27.75 30.74
C THR A 44 -11.96 -26.97 31.73
N ILE A 45 -11.88 -25.64 31.62
CA ILE A 45 -10.94 -24.80 32.38
C ILE A 45 -11.64 -24.16 33.57
N TRP A 46 -10.98 -24.18 34.72
CA TRP A 46 -11.39 -23.42 35.91
C TRP A 46 -11.14 -21.92 35.73
N PRO A 47 -12.06 -21.01 36.13
CA PRO A 47 -13.38 -21.25 36.75
C PRO A 47 -14.55 -21.29 35.74
N PHE A 48 -14.26 -21.29 34.45
CA PHE A 48 -15.26 -21.12 33.38
C PHE A 48 -16.30 -22.25 33.34
N ASN A 49 -15.89 -23.47 33.66
CA ASN A 49 -16.78 -24.62 33.78
C ASN A 49 -17.90 -24.39 34.84
N LEU A 50 -17.55 -23.86 36.02
CA LEU A 50 -18.52 -23.55 37.07
C LEU A 50 -19.47 -22.43 36.67
N ILE A 51 -18.95 -21.39 36.03
CA ILE A 51 -19.77 -20.25 35.59
C ILE A 51 -20.78 -20.73 34.55
N HIS A 52 -20.35 -21.56 33.60
CA HIS A 52 -21.21 -22.12 32.57
C HIS A 52 -22.33 -22.99 33.17
N GLU A 53 -22.00 -23.90 34.10
CA GLU A 53 -23.01 -24.71 34.80
C GLU A 53 -23.98 -23.88 35.63
N PHE A 54 -23.48 -22.89 36.37
CA PHE A 54 -24.31 -21.99 37.18
C PHE A 54 -25.33 -21.22 36.30
N VAL A 55 -24.89 -20.69 35.16
CA VAL A 55 -25.76 -19.94 34.24
C VAL A 55 -26.82 -20.83 33.60
N LEU A 56 -26.50 -22.09 33.29
CA LEU A 56 -27.47 -23.04 32.73
C LEU A 56 -28.50 -23.53 33.75
N THR A 57 -28.09 -23.69 35.01
CA THR A 57 -28.95 -24.25 36.07
C THR A 57 -29.76 -23.20 36.81
N ASN A 58 -29.36 -21.93 36.75
CA ASN A 58 -30.08 -20.86 37.43
C ASN A 58 -31.38 -20.50 36.66
N PRO A 59 -32.57 -20.56 37.31
CA PRO A 59 -33.86 -20.32 36.67
C PRO A 59 -34.02 -18.91 36.08
N ILE A 60 -33.30 -17.93 36.65
CA ILE A 60 -33.35 -16.56 36.19
C ILE A 60 -32.55 -16.43 34.90
N THR A 61 -31.28 -16.84 34.89
CA THR A 61 -30.42 -16.67 33.71
C THR A 61 -30.85 -17.53 32.52
N SER A 62 -31.35 -18.74 32.78
CA SER A 62 -31.88 -19.63 31.73
C SER A 62 -33.17 -19.13 31.07
N TYR A 63 -33.94 -18.28 31.75
CA TYR A 63 -35.15 -17.66 31.19
C TYR A 63 -34.82 -16.45 30.29
N TRP A 64 -33.85 -15.62 30.71
CA TRP A 64 -33.51 -14.37 30.01
C TRP A 64 -32.47 -14.53 28.90
N ILE A 65 -31.63 -15.57 28.95
CA ILE A 65 -30.53 -15.75 28.00
C ILE A 65 -30.81 -16.94 27.07
N PRO A 66 -30.83 -16.74 25.73
CA PRO A 66 -31.00 -17.83 24.79
C PRO A 66 -29.92 -18.92 24.95
N PRO A 67 -30.27 -20.22 24.81
CA PRO A 67 -29.32 -21.31 25.02
C PRO A 67 -28.03 -21.22 24.18
N PHE A 68 -28.12 -20.75 22.92
CA PHE A 68 -26.96 -20.58 22.05
C PHE A 68 -25.98 -19.51 22.58
N ALA A 69 -26.49 -18.45 23.22
CA ALA A 69 -25.67 -17.38 23.76
C ALA A 69 -24.90 -17.84 25.01
N ILE A 70 -25.49 -18.74 25.80
CA ILE A 70 -24.81 -19.40 26.92
C ILE A 70 -23.77 -20.40 26.37
N GLN A 71 -24.13 -21.21 25.39
CA GLN A 71 -23.24 -22.20 24.79
C GLN A 71 -21.97 -21.57 24.20
N TYR A 72 -22.08 -20.42 23.55
CA TYR A 72 -20.97 -19.71 22.94
C TYR A 72 -20.63 -18.40 23.66
N TRP A 73 -20.78 -18.36 24.99
CA TRP A 73 -20.58 -17.15 25.79
C TRP A 73 -19.20 -16.52 25.59
N TRP A 74 -18.17 -17.33 25.35
CA TRP A 74 -16.79 -16.90 25.09
C TRP A 74 -16.67 -16.05 23.81
N LEU A 75 -17.60 -16.18 22.85
CA LEU A 75 -17.64 -15.30 21.68
C LEU A 75 -17.83 -13.85 22.11
N LEU A 76 -18.54 -13.53 23.19
CA LEU A 76 -18.70 -12.13 23.62
C LEU A 76 -17.36 -11.44 23.87
N ILE A 77 -16.36 -12.21 24.34
CA ILE A 77 -15.01 -11.70 24.61
C ILE A 77 -14.13 -11.81 23.36
N LEU A 78 -14.22 -12.94 22.64
CA LEU A 78 -13.29 -13.26 21.55
C LEU A 78 -13.80 -12.93 20.16
N PHE A 79 -15.04 -12.44 20.00
CA PHE A 79 -15.63 -12.19 18.69
C PHE A 79 -14.78 -11.21 17.87
N VAL A 80 -14.31 -10.13 18.50
CA VAL A 80 -13.45 -9.15 17.84
C VAL A 80 -12.10 -9.76 17.43
N PRO A 81 -11.27 -10.32 18.33
CA PRO A 81 -9.98 -10.87 17.92
C PRO A 81 -10.11 -12.05 16.95
N LEU A 82 -11.10 -12.94 17.13
CA LEU A 82 -11.37 -14.03 16.19
C LEU A 82 -11.78 -13.49 14.82
N GLY A 83 -12.67 -12.50 14.78
CA GLY A 83 -13.08 -11.83 13.55
C GLY A 83 -11.90 -11.19 12.81
N LEU A 84 -11.00 -10.51 13.53
CA LEU A 84 -9.79 -9.91 12.94
C LEU A 84 -8.83 -10.98 12.38
N ILE A 85 -8.68 -12.12 13.05
CA ILE A 85 -7.86 -13.23 12.54
C ILE A 85 -8.48 -13.83 11.28
N CYS A 86 -9.78 -14.16 11.30
CA CYS A 86 -10.49 -14.67 10.13
C CYS A 86 -10.38 -13.70 8.95
N TYR A 87 -10.53 -12.41 9.21
CA TYR A 87 -10.42 -11.38 8.19
C TYR A 87 -8.98 -11.24 7.66
N GLY A 88 -7.97 -11.35 8.53
CA GLY A 88 -6.55 -11.41 8.11
C GLY A 88 -6.25 -12.61 7.21
N ILE A 89 -6.79 -13.80 7.54
CA ILE A 89 -6.70 -14.99 6.69
C ILE A 89 -7.36 -14.73 5.34
N PHE A 90 -8.58 -14.19 5.33
CA PHE A 90 -9.29 -13.81 4.10
C PHE A 90 -8.45 -12.86 3.23
N LEU A 91 -7.92 -11.77 3.80
CA LEU A 91 -7.10 -10.80 3.07
C LEU A 91 -5.82 -11.41 2.52
N GLY A 92 -5.15 -12.27 3.29
CA GLY A 92 -3.93 -12.96 2.85
C GLY A 92 -4.19 -13.87 1.64
N VAL A 93 -5.27 -14.66 1.69
CA VAL A 93 -5.65 -15.54 0.58
C VAL A 93 -6.13 -14.71 -0.62
N LEU A 94 -6.91 -13.65 -0.39
CA LEU A 94 -7.39 -12.76 -1.43
C LEU A 94 -6.23 -12.09 -2.19
N LEU A 95 -5.21 -11.60 -1.46
CA LEU A 95 -4.00 -11.04 -2.07
C LEU A 95 -3.30 -12.07 -2.96
N GLY A 96 -3.17 -13.31 -2.48
CA GLY A 96 -2.62 -14.42 -3.25
C GLY A 96 -3.42 -14.70 -4.53
N MET A 97 -4.74 -14.73 -4.42
CA MET A 97 -5.65 -14.94 -5.55
C MET A 97 -5.56 -13.80 -6.57
N PHE A 98 -5.54 -12.54 -6.14
CA PHE A 98 -5.38 -11.40 -7.05
C PHE A 98 -4.03 -11.43 -7.79
N LYS A 99 -2.94 -11.82 -7.10
CA LYS A 99 -1.65 -12.05 -7.76
C LYS A 99 -1.73 -13.16 -8.80
N LEU A 100 -2.45 -14.24 -8.50
CA LEU A 100 -2.64 -15.35 -9.44
C LEU A 100 -3.46 -14.92 -10.66
N SER A 101 -4.59 -14.22 -10.46
CA SER A 101 -5.44 -13.71 -11.54
C SER A 101 -4.70 -12.74 -12.46
N ARG A 102 -3.81 -11.89 -11.91
CA ARG A 102 -2.98 -11.00 -12.73
C ARG A 102 -2.03 -11.74 -13.67
N LYS A 103 -1.63 -12.98 -13.37
CA LYS A 103 -0.78 -13.78 -14.29
C LYS A 103 -1.50 -14.18 -15.58
N GLY A 104 -2.84 -14.24 -15.57
CA GLY A 104 -3.62 -14.51 -16.78
C GLY A 104 -3.70 -13.33 -17.74
N ILE A 105 -3.29 -12.13 -17.30
CA ILE A 105 -3.33 -10.91 -18.11
C ILE A 105 -1.92 -10.65 -18.68
N PRO A 106 -1.79 -10.44 -20.00
CA PRO A 106 -0.50 -10.16 -20.60
C PRO A 106 0.07 -8.83 -20.10
N PHE A 107 1.35 -8.85 -19.72
CA PHE A 107 2.08 -7.64 -19.34
C PHE A 107 2.38 -6.78 -20.57
N LEU A 108 2.02 -5.50 -20.51
CA LEU A 108 2.32 -4.53 -21.56
C LEU A 108 3.77 -4.06 -21.45
N LYS A 109 4.49 -3.97 -22.56
CA LYS A 109 5.85 -3.43 -22.57
C LYS A 109 5.83 -1.91 -22.38
N ASP A 110 6.99 -1.32 -22.10
CA ASP A 110 7.11 0.13 -22.08
C ASP A 110 6.92 0.68 -23.50
N GLY A 111 6.14 1.75 -23.64
CA GLY A 111 5.83 2.34 -24.94
C GLY A 111 4.52 3.11 -24.99
N TYR A 112 4.15 3.49 -26.21
CA TYR A 112 2.89 4.16 -26.52
C TYR A 112 1.87 3.16 -27.06
N TYR A 113 0.65 3.26 -26.55
CA TYR A 113 -0.49 2.48 -26.96
C TYR A 113 -1.63 3.42 -27.35
N THR A 114 -2.29 3.17 -28.47
CA THR A 114 -3.42 3.99 -28.89
C THR A 114 -4.66 3.65 -28.07
N SER A 115 -5.53 4.63 -27.81
CA SER A 115 -6.73 4.44 -26.99
C SER A 115 -7.74 3.44 -27.57
N ASP A 116 -7.72 3.23 -28.89
CA ASP A 116 -8.55 2.25 -29.59
C ASP A 116 -7.96 0.83 -29.54
N SER A 117 -6.73 0.66 -29.06
CA SER A 117 -6.09 -0.64 -28.97
C SER A 117 -6.60 -1.47 -27.79
N GLU A 118 -6.50 -2.80 -27.91
CA GLU A 118 -6.80 -3.73 -26.81
C GLU A 118 -5.88 -3.51 -25.59
N ALA A 119 -4.73 -2.87 -25.77
CA ALA A 119 -3.77 -2.59 -24.71
C ALA A 119 -4.32 -1.66 -23.63
N TRP A 120 -5.17 -0.69 -23.98
CA TRP A 120 -5.75 0.22 -22.98
C TRP A 120 -6.66 -0.53 -21.99
N LEU A 121 -7.53 -1.41 -22.50
CA LEU A 121 -8.38 -2.25 -21.64
C LEU A 121 -7.58 -3.26 -20.83
N LEU A 122 -6.55 -3.87 -21.44
CA LEU A 122 -5.65 -4.78 -20.73
C LEU A 122 -4.91 -4.10 -19.58
N TYR A 123 -4.50 -2.84 -19.78
CA TYR A 123 -3.90 -2.00 -18.75
C TYR A 123 -4.86 -1.81 -17.56
N GLU A 124 -6.09 -1.36 -17.82
CA GLU A 124 -7.11 -1.15 -16.78
C GLU A 124 -7.40 -2.44 -16.00
N TYR A 125 -7.48 -3.58 -16.70
CA TYR A 125 -7.71 -4.88 -16.05
C TYR A 125 -6.51 -5.32 -15.22
N PHE A 126 -5.30 -4.94 -15.60
CA PHE A 126 -4.11 -5.23 -14.83
C PHE A 126 -4.04 -4.41 -13.54
N GLU A 127 -4.53 -3.16 -13.61
CA GLU A 127 -4.56 -2.20 -12.50
C GLU A 127 -5.72 -2.45 -11.51
N ILE A 128 -6.87 -2.94 -11.98
CA ILE A 128 -8.08 -3.05 -11.15
C ILE A 128 -7.85 -3.85 -9.86
N TYR A 129 -7.07 -4.93 -9.89
CA TYR A 129 -6.79 -5.74 -8.69
C TYR A 129 -5.98 -4.96 -7.64
N TYR A 130 -5.08 -4.10 -8.09
CA TYR A 130 -4.25 -3.28 -7.20
C TYR A 130 -5.09 -2.16 -6.55
N VAL A 131 -5.99 -1.55 -7.33
CA VAL A 131 -6.92 -0.50 -6.85
C VAL A 131 -8.01 -1.09 -5.96
N LEU A 132 -8.48 -2.30 -6.26
CA LEU A 132 -9.60 -2.93 -5.56
C LEU A 132 -9.20 -3.49 -4.18
N PHE A 133 -7.96 -3.97 -4.02
CA PHE A 133 -7.52 -4.61 -2.78
C PHE A 133 -7.66 -3.73 -1.51
N PRO A 134 -7.29 -2.43 -1.52
CA PRO A 134 -7.52 -1.53 -0.38
C PRO A 134 -8.98 -1.44 0.08
N TYR A 135 -9.96 -1.51 -0.83
CA TYR A 135 -11.37 -1.50 -0.47
C TYR A 135 -11.75 -2.72 0.37
N PHE A 136 -11.14 -3.87 0.09
CA PHE A 136 -11.31 -5.06 0.90
C PHE A 136 -10.53 -5.00 2.20
N ALA A 137 -9.38 -4.33 2.25
CA ALA A 137 -8.53 -4.24 3.44
C ALA A 137 -9.10 -3.30 4.53
N GLY A 138 -9.95 -2.33 4.16
CA GLY A 138 -10.72 -1.52 5.10
C GLY A 138 -9.86 -0.90 6.21
N PHE A 139 -10.16 -1.22 7.48
CA PHE A 139 -9.40 -0.74 8.64
C PHE A 139 -7.91 -1.13 8.62
N PHE A 140 -7.55 -2.25 7.97
CA PHE A 140 -6.15 -2.69 7.87
C PHE A 140 -5.35 -1.92 6.83
N THR A 141 -5.93 -0.95 6.11
CA THR A 141 -5.17 -0.12 5.16
C THR A 141 -4.00 0.59 5.83
N VAL A 142 -4.07 0.96 7.10
CA VAL A 142 -2.90 1.55 7.80
C VAL A 142 -1.69 0.60 7.79
N PHE A 143 -1.92 -0.71 7.82
CA PHE A 143 -0.85 -1.72 7.79
C PHE A 143 -0.58 -2.26 6.39
N LEU A 144 -1.62 -2.37 5.55
CA LEU A 144 -1.57 -3.02 4.24
C LEU A 144 -1.50 -2.04 3.07
N ASP A 145 -1.84 -0.76 3.25
CA ASP A 145 -1.57 0.33 2.31
C ASP A 145 -0.13 0.85 2.46
N THR A 146 0.77 -0.09 2.67
CA THR A 146 2.18 0.17 2.89
C THR A 146 2.99 -0.70 1.93
N LYS A 147 4.32 -0.62 2.06
CA LYS A 147 5.31 -1.34 1.27
C LYS A 147 4.95 -2.79 0.87
N PRO A 148 4.40 -3.67 1.75
CA PRO A 148 4.11 -5.07 1.40
C PRO A 148 3.11 -5.23 0.26
N ARG A 149 2.06 -4.39 0.19
CA ARG A 149 1.07 -4.45 -0.90
C ARG A 149 1.72 -4.04 -2.21
N HIS A 150 2.39 -2.89 -2.25
CA HIS A 150 3.05 -2.44 -3.48
C HIS A 150 4.02 -3.50 -4.01
N GLN A 151 4.82 -4.11 -3.13
CA GLN A 151 5.73 -5.20 -3.49
C GLN A 151 4.98 -6.45 -3.97
N ALA A 152 3.89 -6.83 -3.32
CA ALA A 152 3.05 -7.95 -3.73
C ALA A 152 2.49 -7.75 -5.15
N PHE A 153 2.24 -6.51 -5.56
CA PHE A 153 1.77 -6.15 -6.90
C PHE A 153 2.89 -5.82 -7.92
N GLY A 154 4.16 -5.99 -7.56
CA GLY A 154 5.30 -5.93 -8.50
C GLY A 154 6.27 -4.78 -8.28
N CYS A 155 6.01 -3.89 -7.32
CA CYS A 155 6.91 -2.80 -6.99
C CYS A 155 8.21 -3.32 -6.39
N LYS A 156 9.33 -2.73 -6.79
CA LYS A 156 10.62 -2.96 -6.13
C LYS A 156 10.88 -1.79 -5.20
N ILE A 157 10.94 -2.07 -3.89
CA ILE A 157 11.12 -1.04 -2.85
C ILE A 157 12.26 -1.48 -1.93
N GLY A 158 13.30 -0.65 -1.84
CA GLY A 158 14.47 -0.83 -1.00
C GLY A 158 14.19 -0.79 0.50
N LYS A 159 15.20 -1.12 1.30
CA LYS A 159 15.19 -1.12 2.77
C LYS A 159 14.98 0.29 3.31
N ASN A 160 14.36 0.41 4.48
CA ASN A 160 14.09 1.68 5.17
C ASN A 160 13.34 2.74 4.34
N THR A 161 12.70 2.34 3.24
CA THR A 161 11.91 3.23 2.40
C THR A 161 10.45 3.27 2.86
N VAL A 162 9.91 4.47 3.01
CA VAL A 162 8.56 4.75 3.49
C VAL A 162 7.71 5.36 2.38
N VAL A 163 6.65 4.64 1.99
CA VAL A 163 5.68 5.08 0.98
C VAL A 163 4.29 5.34 1.58
N GLY A 164 4.15 5.26 2.91
CA GLY A 164 2.85 5.24 3.60
C GLY A 164 1.99 6.51 3.48
N ASN A 165 2.54 7.62 2.99
CA ASN A 165 1.81 8.87 2.77
C ASN A 165 1.68 9.22 1.26
N GLY A 166 2.35 8.48 0.37
CA GLY A 166 2.34 8.72 -1.07
C GLY A 166 1.45 7.71 -1.81
N ARG A 167 1.11 8.02 -3.06
CA ARG A 167 0.31 7.19 -3.95
C ARG A 167 1.19 6.65 -5.07
N LEU A 168 1.36 5.33 -5.09
CA LEU A 168 1.98 4.62 -6.20
C LEU A 168 0.92 4.13 -7.16
N PHE A 169 1.09 4.43 -8.44
CA PHE A 169 0.35 3.81 -9.55
C PHE A 169 1.29 2.87 -10.30
N ASN A 170 0.73 1.79 -10.86
CA ASN A 170 1.48 0.79 -11.62
C ASN A 170 2.69 0.24 -10.83
N PRO A 171 2.44 -0.46 -9.71
CA PRO A 171 3.51 -1.02 -8.88
C PRO A 171 4.52 -1.84 -9.70
N GLU A 172 4.06 -2.60 -10.70
CA GLU A 172 4.92 -3.38 -11.61
C GLU A 172 5.91 -2.57 -12.45
N ARG A 173 5.73 -1.24 -12.52
CA ARG A 173 6.60 -0.27 -13.22
C ARG A 173 7.32 0.66 -12.26
N THR A 174 7.37 0.30 -10.98
CA THR A 174 7.94 1.17 -9.95
C THR A 174 9.17 0.51 -9.32
N ILE A 175 10.28 1.25 -9.32
CA ILE A 175 11.53 0.86 -8.68
C ILE A 175 11.98 2.01 -7.77
N ILE A 176 12.15 1.72 -6.48
CA ILE A 176 12.57 2.67 -5.46
C ILE A 176 13.74 2.06 -4.68
N GLY A 177 14.83 2.80 -4.54
CA GLY A 177 16.00 2.42 -3.75
C GLY A 177 15.77 2.40 -2.24
N ASP A 178 16.87 2.34 -1.51
CA ASP A 178 16.92 2.30 -0.05
C ASP A 178 16.81 3.70 0.56
N ASN A 179 16.24 3.80 1.77
CA ASN A 179 16.12 5.02 2.57
C ASN A 179 15.37 6.18 1.89
N CYS A 180 14.34 5.87 1.08
CA CYS A 180 13.54 6.89 0.41
C CYS A 180 12.28 7.25 1.20
N PHE A 181 11.81 8.49 1.06
CA PHE A 181 10.65 8.99 1.78
C PHE A 181 9.67 9.65 0.82
N PHE A 182 8.38 9.30 0.95
CA PHE A 182 7.31 9.94 0.21
C PHE A 182 6.50 10.85 1.14
N GLY A 183 6.40 12.11 0.74
CA GLY A 183 5.53 13.09 1.35
C GLY A 183 4.06 12.78 1.10
N TYR A 184 3.22 13.43 1.89
CA TYR A 184 1.76 13.27 1.81
C TYR A 184 1.21 13.62 0.43
N ASP A 185 0.38 12.74 -0.12
CA ASP A 185 -0.25 12.86 -1.44
C ASP A 185 0.74 13.01 -2.61
N ALA A 186 2.03 12.68 -2.41
CA ALA A 186 2.97 12.54 -3.51
C ALA A 186 2.54 11.42 -4.45
N ILE A 187 2.50 11.67 -5.75
CA ILE A 187 2.10 10.71 -6.78
C ILE A 187 3.33 10.26 -7.56
N MET A 188 3.47 8.95 -7.73
CA MET A 188 4.39 8.38 -8.72
C MET A 188 3.64 7.43 -9.62
N SER A 189 3.73 7.67 -10.93
CA SER A 189 2.94 6.94 -11.92
C SER A 189 3.80 6.32 -13.02
N GLY A 190 3.55 5.05 -13.31
CA GLY A 190 4.10 4.34 -14.47
C GLY A 190 3.28 4.53 -15.75
N HIS A 191 2.18 5.29 -15.69
CA HIS A 191 1.34 5.64 -16.84
C HIS A 191 1.00 7.13 -16.92
N VAL A 192 0.71 7.61 -18.14
CA VAL A 192 0.07 8.90 -18.37
C VAL A 192 -0.77 8.83 -19.65
N TYR A 193 -1.89 9.56 -19.65
CA TYR A 193 -2.74 9.73 -20.82
C TYR A 193 -2.36 11.02 -21.53
N GLU A 194 -2.00 10.93 -22.80
CA GLU A 194 -1.67 12.10 -23.62
C GLU A 194 -2.00 11.89 -25.08
N SER A 195 -2.60 12.91 -25.71
CA SER A 195 -2.87 12.94 -27.15
C SER A 195 -3.56 11.67 -27.68
N GLY A 196 -4.54 11.14 -26.94
CA GLY A 196 -5.28 9.92 -27.31
C GLY A 196 -4.47 8.62 -27.18
N LYS A 197 -3.35 8.64 -26.45
CA LYS A 197 -2.48 7.49 -26.23
C LYS A 197 -2.24 7.27 -24.75
N LEU A 198 -2.10 6.00 -24.39
CA LEU A 198 -1.58 5.56 -23.12
C LEU A 198 -0.06 5.41 -23.26
N TYR A 199 0.68 6.18 -22.46
CA TYR A 199 2.13 6.04 -22.34
C TYR A 199 2.46 5.25 -21.08
N LEU A 200 3.16 4.13 -21.23
CA LEU A 200 3.61 3.28 -20.13
C LEU A 200 5.13 3.26 -20.09
N LYS A 201 5.71 3.56 -18.92
CA LYS A 201 7.15 3.41 -18.73
C LYS A 201 7.53 3.26 -17.27
N THR A 202 8.54 2.43 -17.03
CA THR A 202 9.12 2.21 -15.69
C THR A 202 9.68 3.50 -15.10
N VAL A 203 9.33 3.81 -13.85
CA VAL A 203 9.89 4.92 -13.06
C VAL A 203 10.90 4.36 -12.05
N LYS A 204 12.04 5.04 -11.92
CA LYS A 204 13.14 4.63 -11.05
C LYS A 204 13.56 5.76 -10.13
N LEU A 205 13.69 5.45 -8.85
CA LEU A 205 14.34 6.27 -7.85
C LEU A 205 15.57 5.52 -7.31
N GLY A 206 16.67 6.22 -7.20
CA GLY A 206 17.87 5.79 -6.48
C GLY A 206 17.64 5.71 -4.97
N ASN A 207 18.74 5.72 -4.23
CA ASN A 207 18.76 5.67 -2.77
C ASN A 207 18.72 7.06 -2.15
N ASN A 208 18.24 7.16 -0.91
CA ASN A 208 18.18 8.39 -0.12
C ASN A 208 17.40 9.52 -0.83
N VAL A 209 16.35 9.16 -1.59
CA VAL A 209 15.51 10.12 -2.31
C VAL A 209 14.35 10.57 -1.42
N THR A 210 14.15 11.87 -1.31
CA THR A 210 12.95 12.45 -0.66
C THR A 210 12.02 13.00 -1.72
N VAL A 211 10.78 12.56 -1.72
CA VAL A 211 9.71 13.08 -2.58
C VAL A 211 8.81 13.97 -1.74
N GLY A 212 8.77 15.26 -2.02
CA GLY A 212 7.98 16.24 -1.28
C GLY A 212 6.48 16.00 -1.40
N ALA A 213 5.72 16.55 -0.45
CA ALA A 213 4.26 16.42 -0.43
C ALA A 213 3.63 16.96 -1.73
N ASN A 214 2.59 16.30 -2.23
CA ASN A 214 1.90 16.61 -3.48
C ASN A 214 2.78 16.66 -4.74
N ALA A 215 4.03 16.19 -4.69
CA ALA A 215 4.85 16.11 -5.89
C ALA A 215 4.30 15.04 -6.85
N VAL A 216 4.40 15.26 -8.16
CA VAL A 216 3.94 14.32 -9.18
C VAL A 216 5.13 13.88 -10.04
N ILE A 217 5.46 12.59 -9.98
CA ILE A 217 6.52 11.98 -10.80
C ILE A 217 5.87 11.19 -11.94
N LEU A 218 6.11 11.63 -13.18
CA LEU A 218 5.51 11.05 -14.39
C LEU A 218 6.31 9.84 -14.93
N PRO A 219 5.76 9.08 -15.89
CA PRO A 219 6.37 7.83 -16.35
C PRO A 219 7.74 8.01 -16.97
N GLY A 220 8.60 7.01 -16.77
CA GLY A 220 9.91 6.97 -17.40
C GLY A 220 11.00 7.80 -16.74
N CYS A 221 10.72 8.46 -15.61
CA CYS A 221 11.74 9.21 -14.89
C CYS A 221 12.81 8.29 -14.30
N ASP A 222 14.04 8.79 -14.29
CA ASP A 222 15.20 8.16 -13.65
C ASP A 222 15.81 9.17 -12.68
N ILE A 223 15.55 8.99 -11.40
CA ILE A 223 15.93 9.92 -10.33
C ILE A 223 17.16 9.35 -9.61
N GLY A 224 18.27 10.08 -9.65
CA GLY A 224 19.53 9.68 -9.03
C GLY A 224 19.49 9.61 -7.50
N ASP A 225 20.58 9.12 -6.92
CA ASP A 225 20.76 9.03 -5.46
C ASP A 225 20.80 10.42 -4.80
N ASN A 226 20.37 10.49 -3.54
CA ASN A 226 20.41 11.69 -2.69
C ASN A 226 19.65 12.90 -3.26
N VAL A 227 18.60 12.65 -4.05
CA VAL A 227 17.76 13.70 -4.65
C VAL A 227 16.63 14.12 -3.71
N ILE A 228 16.34 15.42 -3.67
CA ILE A 228 15.11 15.94 -3.07
C ILE A 228 14.19 16.44 -4.20
N VAL A 229 13.03 15.82 -4.37
CA VAL A 229 11.97 16.34 -5.22
C VAL A 229 11.12 17.29 -4.37
N GLY A 230 11.04 18.57 -4.72
CA GLY A 230 10.33 19.57 -3.94
C GLY A 230 8.82 19.29 -3.83
N ALA A 231 8.17 19.85 -2.80
CA ALA A 231 6.72 19.74 -2.66
C ALA A 231 5.99 20.48 -3.79
N ASN A 232 4.78 20.01 -4.14
CA ASN A 232 3.92 20.58 -5.21
C ASN A 232 4.60 20.71 -6.59
N THR A 233 5.69 19.99 -6.85
CA THR A 233 6.38 20.02 -8.14
C THR A 233 5.89 18.91 -9.06
N VAL A 234 6.13 19.06 -10.36
CA VAL A 234 5.96 17.99 -11.34
C VAL A 234 7.32 17.63 -11.91
N VAL A 235 7.66 16.35 -11.93
CA VAL A 235 8.78 15.80 -12.69
C VAL A 235 8.23 15.29 -14.03
N PRO A 236 8.54 15.95 -15.16
CA PRO A 236 8.02 15.57 -16.47
C PRO A 236 8.42 14.15 -16.87
N LYS A 237 7.62 13.49 -17.71
CA LYS A 237 7.90 12.15 -18.22
C LYS A 237 9.31 12.08 -18.82
N ASN A 238 10.00 10.95 -18.64
CA ASN A 238 11.36 10.72 -19.14
C ASN A 238 12.44 11.67 -18.61
N THR A 239 12.19 12.40 -17.53
CA THR A 239 13.22 13.26 -16.93
C THR A 239 14.27 12.41 -16.24
N VAL A 240 15.53 12.73 -16.47
CA VAL A 240 16.66 12.21 -15.71
C VAL A 240 17.10 13.28 -14.73
N ILE A 241 16.97 13.01 -13.43
CA ILE A 241 17.43 13.92 -12.38
C ILE A 241 18.79 13.44 -11.88
N PRO A 242 19.86 14.24 -12.02
CA PRO A 242 21.18 13.84 -11.57
C PRO A 242 21.23 13.67 -10.04
N PRO A 243 22.10 12.79 -9.52
CA PRO A 243 22.25 12.58 -8.09
C PRO A 243 22.73 13.86 -7.38
N ASN A 244 22.48 13.93 -6.06
CA ASN A 244 22.86 15.07 -5.20
C ASN A 244 22.28 16.41 -5.67
N THR A 245 21.02 16.41 -6.11
CA THR A 245 20.31 17.62 -6.53
C THR A 245 18.95 17.78 -5.87
N ILE A 246 18.41 18.99 -5.95
CA ILE A 246 17.06 19.35 -5.54
C ILE A 246 16.28 19.68 -6.81
N TRP A 247 15.16 18.99 -7.04
CA TRP A 247 14.24 19.27 -8.15
C TRP A 247 13.13 20.20 -7.70
N VAL A 248 13.18 21.45 -8.17
CA VAL A 248 12.18 22.50 -7.92
C VAL A 248 12.03 23.37 -9.16
N HIS A 249 10.86 23.96 -9.39
CA HIS A 249 10.62 24.87 -10.52
C HIS A 249 11.00 24.31 -11.90
N GLY A 250 10.89 22.99 -12.08
CA GLY A 250 11.23 22.30 -13.33
C GLY A 250 12.74 22.19 -13.61
N LYS A 251 13.61 22.40 -12.62
CA LYS A 251 15.07 22.34 -12.76
C LYS A 251 15.69 21.53 -11.62
N ALA A 252 16.82 20.90 -11.92
CA ALA A 252 17.69 20.29 -10.92
C ALA A 252 18.73 21.32 -10.45
N ILE A 253 18.75 21.62 -9.16
CA ILE A 253 19.69 22.53 -8.51
C ILE A 253 20.69 21.68 -7.72
N PRO A 254 22.02 21.90 -7.82
CA PRO A 254 22.99 21.20 -6.99
C PRO A 254 22.67 21.35 -5.51
N ARG A 255 22.71 20.24 -4.77
CA ARG A 255 22.55 20.27 -3.31
C ARG A 255 23.86 20.77 -2.69
N LYS A 256 23.80 21.76 -1.79
CA LYS A 256 24.96 22.13 -0.98
C LYS A 256 25.39 20.91 -0.12
N PRO A 257 26.70 20.73 0.14
CA PRO A 257 27.14 19.75 1.12
C PRO A 257 26.43 19.98 2.44
N LYS A 258 26.07 18.92 3.15
CA LYS A 258 25.54 19.06 4.51
C LYS A 258 26.56 19.80 5.38
N GLY A 259 26.18 20.92 5.98
CA GLY A 259 27.00 21.61 6.98
C GLY A 259 27.20 20.74 8.22
N GLU A 260 28.23 21.03 9.03
CA GLU A 260 28.55 20.26 10.23
C GLU A 260 27.37 20.18 11.21
N ALA A 261 26.52 21.21 11.26
CA ALA A 261 25.32 21.25 12.09
C ALA A 261 24.24 20.22 11.68
N GLU A 262 24.09 19.90 10.39
CA GLU A 262 23.11 18.92 9.90
C GLU A 262 23.59 17.47 10.09
N ILE A 263 24.92 17.27 10.16
CA ILE A 263 25.54 15.98 10.52
C ILE A 263 25.30 15.66 12.00
N LEU A 264 25.21 16.70 12.83
CA LEU A 264 25.14 16.60 14.28
C LEU A 264 23.74 16.37 14.85
N HIS A 265 22.67 16.25 14.04
CA HIS A 265 21.25 16.17 14.46
C HIS A 265 21.09 15.71 15.91
N GLN A 266 21.05 16.71 16.78
CA GLN A 266 21.11 16.49 18.21
C GLN A 266 19.76 15.97 18.69
N PRO A 267 19.73 15.04 19.64
CA PRO A 267 18.50 14.71 20.33
C PRO A 267 17.91 15.99 20.94
N ILE A 268 16.58 16.09 20.97
CA ILE A 268 15.86 17.19 21.61
C ILE A 268 16.40 17.36 23.04
N GLY A 269 17.05 18.50 23.33
CA GLY A 269 17.72 18.78 24.61
C GLY A 269 19.26 18.74 24.58
N GLY A 270 19.89 18.53 23.42
CA GLY A 270 21.34 18.66 23.23
C GLY A 270 21.86 20.11 23.19
N PRO A 271 23.19 20.31 23.27
CA PRO A 271 23.81 21.64 23.26
C PRO A 271 23.63 22.36 21.92
N VAL A 272 22.83 23.42 21.89
CA VAL A 272 22.57 24.25 20.69
C VAL A 272 23.85 24.52 19.90
N ALA A 273 23.92 24.03 18.66
CA ALA A 273 25.01 24.37 17.75
C ALA A 273 24.96 25.88 17.45
N SER A 274 26.11 26.55 17.51
CA SER A 274 26.24 27.94 17.10
C SER A 274 26.07 28.04 15.60
N PHE A 275 25.18 28.91 15.14
CA PHE A 275 24.97 29.18 13.72
C PHE A 275 26.13 30.05 13.21
N ASP A 276 26.89 29.54 12.25
CA ASP A 276 27.76 30.39 11.41
C ASP A 276 26.88 31.01 10.30
N GLU A 277 27.15 32.26 9.92
CA GLU A 277 26.36 32.98 8.89
C GLU A 277 26.33 32.29 7.51
N GLU A 278 27.19 31.29 7.29
CA GLU A 278 27.23 30.48 6.05
C GLU A 278 26.22 29.31 6.05
N ASP A 279 25.60 28.98 7.19
CA ASP A 279 24.61 27.89 7.36
C ASP A 279 23.16 28.32 7.03
N GLU A 280 22.96 29.44 6.32
CA GLU A 280 21.62 29.85 5.88
C GLU A 280 20.98 28.78 5.00
N ALA A 281 19.85 28.25 5.49
CA ALA A 281 19.02 27.27 4.81
C ALA A 281 18.67 27.72 3.39
N ASP A 282 18.64 26.75 2.46
CA ASP A 282 18.35 26.86 1.02
C ASP A 282 17.46 28.07 0.67
N THR A 283 18.06 29.25 0.53
CA THR A 283 17.40 30.45 0.03
C THR A 283 18.14 30.85 -1.23
N PRO A 284 17.45 30.96 -2.38
CA PRO A 284 18.07 31.46 -3.60
C PRO A 284 18.65 32.86 -3.33
N GLU A 285 19.92 33.09 -3.70
CA GLU A 285 20.65 34.36 -3.51
C GLU A 285 19.94 35.58 -4.15
N ASN A 286 18.95 35.33 -5.00
CA ASN A 286 18.13 36.29 -5.72
C ASN A 286 16.80 36.66 -5.02
N GLY A 287 16.57 36.26 -3.77
CA GLY A 287 15.39 36.68 -3.00
C GLY A 287 14.06 36.15 -3.54
N GLU A 288 14.09 35.20 -4.48
CA GLU A 288 12.93 34.41 -4.85
C GLU A 288 12.66 33.43 -3.70
N ARG A 289 11.66 33.75 -2.88
CA ARG A 289 11.18 32.85 -1.83
C ARG A 289 10.79 31.51 -2.48
N LEU A 290 11.36 30.42 -1.95
CA LEU A 290 11.00 29.04 -2.30
C LEU A 290 9.50 28.76 -2.17
#